data_AF-A0A6P1XXW0-F1
#
_entry.id   AF-A0A6P1XXW0-F1
#
_cell.length_a   1.000
_cell.length_b   1.000
_cell.length_c   1.000
_cell.angle_alpha   90.00
_cell.angle_beta   90.00
_cell.angle_gamma   90.00
#
_symmetry.space_group_name_H-M   'P 1'
#
loop_
_entity.id
_entity.type
_entity.pdbx_description
1 polymer ?
#
loop_
_entity_poly.entity_id
_entity_poly.type
_entity_poly.pdbx_seq_one_letter_code
_entity_poly.pdbx_strand_id
1 'polypeptide(L)'
;MERRIKGYLRKAAAVSAFALLVLNTAILVSVQSRQKEMERMLTLALEQGRDAAEKALGAQGEEIKEAIAVSEANINGRLDRIEKTMIAQGRVKRGAAGQVPAGEKESGRGVRLLYDETYLEGKEEEAYRLLKGKKYAAAYQLYNEIVEKDPERLMSRYYRMYSLFYANEMNRENYAFLLKEIEYLRGMGMNEDSFNKIEAFIGKEGLF
;
A
#
# COMPACT_ATOMS: atom_id res chain seq x y z
N MET A 1 39.53 -48.50 53.10
CA MET A 1 38.12 -48.07 53.10
C MET A 1 37.89 -46.85 52.19
N GLU A 2 38.72 -45.81 52.24
CA GLU A 2 38.58 -44.56 51.46
C GLU A 2 38.51 -44.71 49.93
N ARG A 3 39.31 -45.61 49.31
CA ARG A 3 39.30 -45.77 47.84
C ARG A 3 37.97 -46.29 47.31
N ARG A 4 37.26 -47.13 48.08
CA ARG A 4 35.93 -47.62 47.70
C ARG A 4 34.89 -46.49 47.79
N ILE A 5 34.94 -45.69 48.86
CA ILE A 5 34.03 -44.55 49.07
C ILE A 5 34.18 -43.49 47.96
N LYS A 6 35.43 -43.12 47.61
CA LYS A 6 35.71 -42.22 46.48
C LYS A 6 35.20 -42.78 45.13
N GLY A 7 35.29 -44.09 44.93
CA GLY A 7 34.75 -44.77 43.74
C GLY A 7 33.22 -44.71 43.66
N TYR A 8 32.52 -44.92 44.78
CA TYR A 8 31.06 -44.80 44.84
C TYR A 8 30.58 -43.36 44.62
N LEU A 9 31.24 -42.38 45.23
CA LEU A 9 30.93 -40.95 45.03
C LEU A 9 31.09 -40.54 43.55
N ARG A 10 32.14 -41.02 42.88
CA ARG A 10 32.39 -40.71 41.46
C ARG A 10 31.34 -41.33 40.54
N LYS A 11 30.88 -42.55 40.85
CA LYS A 11 29.78 -43.21 40.11
C LYS A 11 28.45 -42.51 40.35
N ALA A 12 28.13 -42.15 41.59
CA ALA A 12 26.90 -41.42 41.92
C ALA A 12 26.86 -40.03 41.24
N ALA A 13 27.98 -39.32 41.20
CA ALA A 13 28.10 -38.05 40.49
C ALA A 13 27.89 -38.22 38.96
N ALA A 14 28.46 -39.26 38.36
CA ALA A 14 28.27 -39.56 36.94
C ALA A 14 26.80 -39.89 36.59
N VAL A 15 26.13 -40.69 37.42
CA VAL A 15 24.69 -41.00 37.25
C VAL A 15 23.84 -39.75 37.39
N SER A 16 24.16 -38.89 38.37
CA SER A 16 23.44 -37.63 38.59
C SER A 16 23.61 -36.68 37.41
N ALA A 17 24.84 -36.54 36.89
CA ALA A 17 25.12 -35.72 35.72
C ALA A 17 24.40 -36.25 34.47
N PHE A 18 24.36 -37.57 34.27
CA PHE A 18 23.64 -38.19 33.16
C PHE A 18 22.12 -37.96 33.27
N ALA A 19 21.54 -38.11 34.46
CA ALA A 19 20.13 -37.84 34.70
C ALA A 19 19.77 -36.37 34.40
N LEU A 20 20.62 -35.42 34.80
CA LEU A 20 20.43 -34.00 34.52
C LEU A 20 20.52 -33.69 33.01
N LEU A 21 21.44 -34.34 32.28
CA LEU A 21 21.54 -34.19 30.83
C LEU A 21 20.29 -34.72 30.11
N VAL A 22 19.80 -35.90 30.49
CA VAL A 22 18.56 -36.46 29.93
C VAL A 22 17.38 -35.54 30.20
N LEU A 23 17.25 -35.02 31.43
CA LEU A 23 16.18 -34.09 31.79
C LEU A 23 16.25 -32.80 30.98
N ASN A 24 17.43 -32.20 30.85
CA ASN A 24 17.63 -30.99 30.04
C ASN A 24 17.27 -31.22 28.57
N THR A 25 17.62 -32.39 28.02
CA THR A 25 17.32 -32.74 26.63
C THR A 25 15.82 -32.91 26.43
N ALA A 26 15.13 -33.57 27.36
CA ALA A 26 13.68 -33.73 27.33
C ALA A 26 12.94 -32.39 27.43
N ILE A 27 13.39 -31.48 28.31
CA ILE A 27 12.85 -30.13 28.43
C ILE A 27 13.03 -29.37 27.12
N LEU A 28 14.23 -29.41 26.52
CA LEU A 28 14.51 -28.72 25.26
C LEU A 28 13.59 -29.20 24.12
N VAL A 29 13.44 -30.51 23.97
CA VAL A 29 12.54 -31.10 22.96
C VAL A 29 11.09 -30.69 23.21
N SER A 30 10.64 -30.69 24.46
CA SER A 30 9.28 -30.27 24.81
C SER A 30 9.02 -28.79 24.47
N VAL A 31 9.97 -27.90 24.75
CA VAL A 31 9.85 -26.47 24.43
C VAL A 31 9.84 -26.25 22.92
N GLN A 32 10.71 -26.93 22.17
CA GLN A 32 10.72 -26.85 20.71
C GLN A 32 9.42 -27.35 20.08
N SER A 33 8.84 -28.42 20.62
CA SER A 33 7.54 -28.93 20.14
C SER A 33 6.42 -27.91 20.35
N ARG A 34 6.35 -27.29 21.54
CA ARG A 34 5.36 -26.25 21.86
C ARG A 34 5.56 -24.99 21.01
N GLN A 35 6.80 -24.60 20.74
CA GLN A 35 7.09 -23.47 19.86
C GLN A 35 6.59 -23.73 18.44
N LYS A 36 6.80 -24.94 17.89
CA LYS A 36 6.29 -25.31 16.56
C LYS A 36 4.75 -25.35 16.51
N GLU A 37 4.10 -25.83 17.56
CA GLU A 37 2.63 -25.81 17.64
C GLU A 37 2.09 -24.39 17.71
N MET A 38 2.71 -23.53 18.52
CA MET A 38 2.35 -22.13 18.64
C MET A 38 2.55 -21.36 17.33
N GLU A 39 3.66 -21.61 16.63
CA GLU A 39 3.93 -21.05 15.31
C GLU A 39 2.84 -21.46 14.32
N ARG A 40 2.49 -22.76 14.24
CA ARG A 40 1.40 -23.24 13.37
C ARG A 40 0.06 -22.59 13.69
N MET A 41 -0.28 -22.43 14.97
CA MET A 41 -1.52 -21.76 15.38
C MET A 41 -1.54 -20.28 15.00
N LEU A 42 -0.41 -19.59 15.16
CA LEU A 42 -0.25 -18.20 14.73
C LEU A 42 -0.41 -18.06 13.22
N THR A 43 0.22 -18.93 12.43
CA THR A 43 0.10 -18.91 10.96
C THR A 43 -1.36 -19.11 10.54
N LEU A 44 -2.04 -20.07 11.16
CA LEU A 44 -3.44 -20.39 10.85
C LEU A 44 -4.39 -19.25 11.24
N ALA A 45 -4.15 -18.59 12.37
CA ALA A 45 -4.91 -17.40 12.78
C ALA A 45 -4.68 -16.21 11.83
N LEU A 46 -3.44 -16.03 11.34
CA LEU A 46 -3.12 -15.00 10.36
C LEU A 46 -3.79 -15.25 9.00
N GLU A 47 -3.80 -16.50 8.53
CA GLU A 47 -4.50 -16.89 7.30
C GLU A 47 -6.00 -16.65 7.42
N GLN A 48 -6.62 -17.05 8.53
CA GLN A 48 -8.04 -16.78 8.79
C GLN A 48 -8.36 -15.28 8.85
N GLY A 49 -7.49 -14.49 9.49
CA GLY A 49 -7.63 -13.03 9.54
C GLY A 49 -7.52 -12.39 8.16
N ARG A 50 -6.59 -12.89 7.33
CA ARG A 50 -6.42 -12.45 5.94
C ARG A 50 -7.65 -12.77 5.08
N ASP A 51 -8.15 -13.99 5.14
CA ASP A 51 -9.34 -14.41 4.37
C ASP A 51 -10.59 -13.62 4.76
N ALA A 52 -10.76 -13.31 6.04
CA ALA A 52 -11.85 -12.49 6.54
C ALA A 52 -11.74 -11.04 6.03
N ALA A 53 -10.54 -10.46 6.06
CA ALA A 53 -10.28 -9.12 5.54
C ALA A 53 -10.49 -9.04 4.02
N GLU A 54 -10.05 -10.05 3.27
CA GLU A 54 -10.22 -10.12 1.81
C GLU A 54 -11.70 -10.20 1.42
N LYS A 55 -12.50 -11.00 2.13
CA LYS A 55 -13.96 -11.04 1.93
C LYS A 55 -14.65 -9.72 2.26
N ALA A 56 -14.25 -9.05 3.33
CA ALA A 56 -14.81 -7.76 3.72
C ALA A 56 -14.49 -6.68 2.68
N LEU A 57 -13.26 -6.64 2.17
CA LEU A 57 -12.84 -5.73 1.10
C LEU A 57 -13.59 -6.02 -0.21
N GLY A 58 -13.76 -7.29 -0.57
CA GLY A 58 -14.53 -7.68 -1.75
C GLY A 58 -16.00 -7.22 -1.67
N ALA A 59 -16.64 -7.40 -0.51
CA ALA A 59 -18.01 -6.94 -0.30
C ALA A 59 -18.13 -5.41 -0.39
N GLN A 60 -17.19 -4.68 0.22
CA GLN A 60 -17.15 -3.22 0.14
C GLN A 60 -16.91 -2.72 -1.29
N GLY A 61 -16.06 -3.41 -2.07
CA GLY A 61 -15.83 -3.10 -3.48
C GLY A 61 -17.09 -3.23 -4.34
N GLU A 62 -17.89 -4.28 -4.14
CA GLU A 62 -19.15 -4.45 -4.87
C GLU A 62 -20.19 -3.40 -4.45
N GLU A 63 -20.30 -3.04 -3.16
CA GLU A 63 -21.19 -1.95 -2.71
C GLU A 63 -20.82 -0.60 -3.35
N ILE A 64 -19.52 -0.28 -3.43
CA ILE A 64 -19.03 0.94 -4.08
C ILE A 64 -19.38 0.93 -5.56
N LYS A 65 -19.19 -0.20 -6.24
CA LYS A 65 -19.50 -0.37 -7.66
C LYS A 65 -21.00 -0.18 -7.95
N GLU A 66 -21.87 -0.73 -7.11
CA GLU A 66 -23.32 -0.49 -7.21
C GLU A 66 -23.67 0.98 -6.98
N ALA A 67 -23.08 1.61 -5.97
CA ALA A 67 -23.31 3.03 -5.69
C ALA A 67 -22.87 3.94 -6.86
N ILE A 68 -21.75 3.62 -7.52
CA ILE A 68 -21.28 4.32 -8.72
C ILE A 68 -22.28 4.13 -9.86
N ALA A 69 -22.72 2.89 -10.14
CA ALA A 69 -23.68 2.62 -11.21
C ALA A 69 -25.02 3.37 -11.01
N VAL A 70 -25.52 3.42 -9.78
CA VAL A 70 -26.73 4.18 -9.44
C VAL A 70 -26.51 5.69 -9.62
N SER A 71 -25.34 6.20 -9.21
CA SER A 71 -24.97 7.61 -9.37
C SER A 71 -24.84 8.01 -10.85
N GLU A 72 -24.19 7.19 -11.67
CA GLU A 72 -24.07 7.39 -13.12
C GLU A 72 -25.43 7.43 -13.80
N ALA A 73 -26.32 6.48 -13.47
CA ALA A 73 -27.68 6.47 -13.99
C ALA A 73 -28.45 7.75 -13.64
N ASN A 74 -28.28 8.25 -12.41
CA ASN A 74 -28.91 9.49 -11.96
C ASN A 74 -28.35 10.73 -12.68
N ILE A 75 -27.02 10.83 -12.83
CA ILE A 75 -26.36 11.92 -13.56
C ILE A 75 -26.83 11.95 -15.02
N ASN A 76 -26.84 10.80 -15.68
CA ASN A 76 -27.31 10.67 -17.07
C ASN A 76 -28.79 11.08 -17.20
N GLY A 77 -29.64 10.66 -16.26
CA GLY A 77 -31.04 11.07 -16.22
C GLY A 77 -31.22 12.59 -16.03
N ARG A 78 -30.35 13.24 -15.24
CA ARG A 78 -30.37 14.70 -15.09
C ARG A 78 -29.87 15.42 -16.34
N LEU A 79 -28.83 14.91 -16.99
CA LEU A 79 -28.30 15.47 -18.23
C LEU A 79 -29.32 15.40 -19.37
N ASP A 80 -30.00 14.27 -19.55
CA ASP A 80 -31.08 14.11 -20.55
C ASP A 80 -32.24 15.10 -20.31
N ARG A 81 -32.62 15.33 -19.04
CA ARG A 81 -33.61 16.36 -18.72
C ARG A 81 -33.11 17.75 -19.07
N ILE A 82 -31.87 18.10 -18.72
CA ILE A 82 -31.28 19.40 -19.04
C ILE A 82 -31.25 19.61 -20.56
N GLU A 83 -30.81 18.62 -21.33
CA GLU A 83 -30.78 18.66 -22.79
C GLU A 83 -32.19 18.90 -23.37
N LYS A 84 -33.18 18.12 -22.95
CA LYS A 84 -34.59 18.31 -23.37
C LYS A 84 -35.11 19.70 -23.03
N THR A 85 -34.74 20.24 -21.87
CA THR A 85 -35.16 21.57 -21.44
C THR A 85 -34.46 22.68 -22.26
N MET A 86 -33.18 22.49 -22.58
CA MET A 86 -32.40 23.42 -23.41
C MET A 86 -32.87 23.46 -24.87
N ILE A 87 -33.28 22.31 -25.40
CA ILE A 87 -33.94 22.19 -26.72
C ILE A 87 -35.30 22.91 -26.68
N ALA A 88 -36.12 22.68 -25.65
CA ALA A 88 -37.44 23.32 -25.50
C ALA A 88 -37.35 24.85 -25.32
N GLN A 89 -36.29 25.36 -24.69
CA GLN A 89 -36.02 26.79 -24.53
C GLN A 89 -35.37 27.44 -25.77
N GLY A 90 -35.16 26.71 -26.86
CA GLY A 90 -34.58 27.24 -28.10
C GLY A 90 -33.11 27.70 -27.98
N ARG A 91 -32.41 27.34 -26.89
CA ARG A 91 -31.00 27.69 -26.65
C ARG A 91 -30.03 26.80 -27.40
N VAL A 92 -30.49 25.63 -27.89
CA VAL A 92 -29.74 24.77 -28.80
C VAL A 92 -30.37 24.89 -30.19
N LYS A 93 -29.76 25.67 -31.08
CA LYS A 93 -30.04 25.53 -32.51
C LYS A 93 -29.52 24.16 -32.92
N ARG A 94 -30.40 23.29 -33.43
CA ARG A 94 -30.03 22.04 -34.10
C ARG A 94 -29.13 22.39 -35.28
N GLY A 95 -27.84 22.47 -35.03
CA GLY A 95 -26.82 22.64 -36.06
C GLY A 95 -26.73 21.33 -36.81
N ALA A 96 -27.08 21.35 -38.08
CA ALA A 96 -26.69 20.31 -39.02
C ALA A 96 -25.15 20.33 -39.10
N ALA A 97 -24.50 19.46 -38.32
CA ALA A 97 -23.10 19.15 -38.43
C ALA A 97 -22.96 17.63 -38.38
N GLY A 98 -22.78 17.04 -39.57
CA GLY A 98 -22.31 15.68 -39.77
C GLY A 98 -23.23 14.56 -39.29
N GLN A 99 -23.88 13.88 -40.22
CA GLN A 99 -24.17 12.46 -40.03
C GLN A 99 -22.84 11.74 -39.80
N VAL A 100 -22.45 11.51 -38.55
CA VAL A 100 -21.46 10.49 -38.20
C VAL A 100 -22.24 9.17 -38.14
N PRO A 101 -21.84 8.14 -38.91
CA PRO A 101 -22.57 6.89 -38.96
C PRO A 101 -22.62 6.26 -37.57
N ALA A 102 -23.79 5.72 -37.22
CA ALA A 102 -24.02 4.94 -36.01
C ALA A 102 -23.05 3.74 -35.99
N GLY A 103 -21.91 3.91 -35.29
CA GLY A 103 -20.83 2.94 -35.34
C GLY A 103 -19.67 3.16 -34.37
N GLU A 104 -19.59 4.27 -33.64
CA GLU A 104 -18.61 4.40 -32.54
C GLU A 104 -19.31 4.25 -31.20
N LYS A 105 -19.18 3.04 -30.65
CA LYS A 105 -19.50 2.75 -29.27
C LYS A 105 -18.71 3.72 -28.37
N GLU A 106 -19.44 4.46 -27.56
CA GLU A 106 -18.93 5.15 -26.35
C GLU A 106 -18.28 4.18 -25.33
N SER A 107 -18.22 2.87 -25.64
CA SER A 107 -17.50 1.86 -24.86
C SER A 107 -15.98 2.01 -24.88
N GLY A 108 -15.41 2.90 -25.69
CA GLY A 108 -13.96 3.10 -25.76
C GLY A 108 -13.38 3.91 -24.60
N ARG A 109 -14.10 4.91 -24.09
CA ARG A 109 -13.55 5.87 -23.11
C ARG A 109 -13.47 5.28 -21.70
N GLY A 110 -14.53 4.63 -21.23
CA GLY A 110 -14.55 3.95 -19.93
C GLY A 110 -13.60 2.76 -19.86
N VAL A 111 -13.46 2.01 -20.96
CA VAL A 111 -12.52 0.88 -21.06
C VAL A 111 -11.07 1.37 -21.08
N ARG A 112 -10.76 2.50 -21.74
CA ARG A 112 -9.42 3.10 -21.72
C ARG A 112 -9.03 3.58 -20.31
N LEU A 113 -9.95 4.23 -19.59
CA LEU A 113 -9.74 4.64 -18.19
C LEU A 113 -9.51 3.45 -17.24
N LEU A 114 -10.23 2.34 -17.44
CA LEU A 114 -10.02 1.09 -16.67
C LEU A 114 -8.68 0.41 -17.00
N TYR A 115 -8.26 0.42 -18.27
CA TYR A 115 -6.93 -0.08 -18.66
C TYR A 115 -5.81 0.80 -18.11
N ASP A 116 -6.04 2.11 -18.02
CA ASP A 116 -5.08 3.05 -17.42
C ASP A 116 -5.02 2.84 -15.90
N GLU A 117 -6.14 2.60 -15.21
CA GLU A 117 -6.14 2.36 -13.76
C GLU A 117 -5.43 1.06 -13.37
N THR A 118 -5.76 -0.07 -14.01
CA THR A 118 -5.09 -1.36 -13.73
C THR A 118 -3.59 -1.33 -14.05
N TYR A 119 -3.21 -0.56 -15.07
CA TYR A 119 -1.81 -0.31 -15.39
C TYR A 119 -1.12 0.53 -14.29
N LEU A 120 -1.77 1.60 -13.80
CA LEU A 120 -1.24 2.46 -12.77
C LEU A 120 -1.14 1.73 -11.41
N GLU A 121 -2.14 0.94 -11.02
CA GLU A 121 -2.11 0.07 -9.84
C GLU A 121 -0.93 -0.90 -9.88
N GLY A 122 -0.74 -1.61 -11.00
CA GLY A 122 0.39 -2.54 -11.15
C GLY A 122 1.75 -1.85 -11.00
N LYS A 123 1.88 -0.62 -11.51
CA LYS A 123 3.10 0.18 -11.34
C LYS A 123 3.29 0.69 -9.92
N GLU A 124 2.22 1.04 -9.22
CA GLU A 124 2.31 1.41 -7.81
C GLU A 124 2.78 0.26 -6.95
N GLU A 125 2.31 -0.96 -7.19
CA GLU A 125 2.78 -2.13 -6.46
C GLU A 125 4.27 -2.40 -6.71
N GLU A 126 4.74 -2.21 -7.94
CA GLU A 126 6.16 -2.32 -8.27
C GLU A 126 6.99 -1.24 -7.57
N ALA A 127 6.55 0.03 -7.67
CA ALA A 127 7.18 1.16 -7.02
C ALA A 127 7.23 0.99 -5.50
N TYR A 128 6.16 0.48 -4.91
CA TYR A 128 6.07 0.22 -3.47
C TYR A 128 6.99 -0.92 -3.03
N ARG A 129 7.13 -1.98 -3.84
CA ARG A 129 8.14 -3.04 -3.60
C ARG A 129 9.56 -2.49 -3.61
N LEU A 130 9.88 -1.61 -4.56
CA LEU A 130 11.19 -0.95 -4.62
C LEU A 130 11.43 -0.03 -3.41
N LEU A 131 10.41 0.72 -3.01
CA LEU A 131 10.43 1.59 -1.83
C LEU A 131 10.70 0.78 -0.56
N LYS A 132 9.99 -0.34 -0.35
CA LYS A 132 10.26 -1.27 0.78
C LYS A 132 11.68 -1.83 0.74
N GLY A 133 12.22 -2.07 -0.46
CA GLY A 133 13.60 -2.45 -0.68
C GLY A 133 14.62 -1.31 -0.52
N LYS A 134 14.21 -0.11 -0.09
CA LYS A 134 15.02 1.11 0.05
C LYS A 134 15.69 1.56 -1.26
N LYS A 135 15.16 1.14 -2.41
CA LYS A 135 15.62 1.54 -3.74
C LYS A 135 14.92 2.84 -4.17
N TYR A 136 15.16 3.91 -3.42
CA TYR A 136 14.38 5.15 -3.53
C TYR A 136 14.49 5.84 -4.88
N ALA A 137 15.67 5.87 -5.50
CA ALA A 137 15.82 6.46 -6.83
C ALA A 137 14.98 5.73 -7.90
N ALA A 138 14.91 4.40 -7.84
CA ALA A 138 14.10 3.60 -8.77
C ALA A 138 12.60 3.74 -8.46
N ALA A 139 12.21 3.76 -7.18
CA ALA A 139 10.84 4.01 -6.76
C ALA A 139 10.36 5.41 -7.21
N TYR A 140 11.21 6.44 -7.07
CA TYR A 140 10.92 7.79 -7.54
C TYR A 140 10.60 7.84 -9.03
N GLN A 141 11.38 7.16 -9.88
CA GLN A 141 11.13 7.15 -11.33
C GLN A 141 9.74 6.60 -11.66
N LEU A 142 9.36 5.47 -11.04
CA LEU A 142 8.05 4.88 -11.26
C LEU A 142 6.92 5.78 -10.72
N TYR A 143 7.05 6.31 -9.50
CA TYR A 143 6.04 7.22 -8.96
C TYR A 143 5.96 8.54 -9.75
N ASN A 144 7.06 9.04 -10.31
CA ASN A 144 7.02 10.21 -11.18
C ASN A 144 6.24 9.93 -12.46
N GLU A 145 6.46 8.79 -13.11
CA GLU A 145 5.69 8.41 -14.30
C GLU A 145 4.19 8.24 -13.99
N ILE A 146 3.85 7.68 -12.82
CA ILE A 146 2.46 7.53 -12.38
C ILE A 146 1.82 8.91 -12.19
N VAL A 147 2.49 9.85 -11.53
CA VAL A 147 1.97 11.20 -11.28
C VAL A 147 1.91 12.05 -12.56
N GLU A 148 2.77 11.81 -13.54
CA GLU A 148 2.67 12.46 -14.85
C GLU A 148 1.41 12.02 -15.62
N LYS A 149 0.98 10.78 -15.41
CA LYS A 149 -0.24 10.21 -16.03
C LYS A 149 -1.50 10.57 -15.26
N ASP A 150 -1.45 10.48 -13.94
CA ASP A 150 -2.52 10.87 -13.04
C ASP A 150 -2.00 11.82 -11.95
N PRO A 151 -2.05 13.14 -12.20
CA PRO A 151 -1.65 14.13 -11.22
C PRO A 151 -2.58 14.24 -10.02
N GLU A 152 -3.73 13.58 -9.97
CA GLU A 152 -4.65 13.65 -8.82
C GLU A 152 -4.43 12.50 -7.83
N ARG A 153 -3.57 11.53 -8.18
CA ARG A 153 -3.25 10.36 -7.35
C ARG A 153 -2.36 10.72 -6.15
N LEU A 154 -3.02 11.10 -5.05
CA LEU A 154 -2.38 11.65 -3.85
C LEU A 154 -1.34 10.71 -3.22
N MET A 155 -1.60 9.40 -3.14
CA MET A 155 -0.66 8.44 -2.59
C MET A 155 0.61 8.30 -3.43
N SER A 156 0.48 8.31 -4.76
CA SER A 156 1.65 8.26 -5.65
C SER A 156 2.47 9.54 -5.55
N ARG A 157 1.82 10.71 -5.42
CA ARG A 157 2.51 11.98 -5.13
C ARG A 157 3.27 11.95 -3.82
N TYR A 158 2.64 11.45 -2.77
CA TYR A 158 3.26 11.26 -1.46
C TYR A 158 4.52 10.40 -1.58
N TYR A 159 4.41 9.21 -2.18
CA TYR A 159 5.56 8.32 -2.31
C TYR A 159 6.61 8.81 -3.32
N ARG A 160 6.24 9.60 -4.33
CA ARG A 160 7.16 10.30 -5.21
C ARG A 160 8.03 11.27 -4.43
N MET A 161 7.41 12.17 -3.67
CA MET A 161 8.11 13.15 -2.81
C MET A 161 9.00 12.42 -1.79
N TYR A 162 8.45 11.41 -1.12
CA TYR A 162 9.18 10.62 -0.12
C TYR A 162 10.43 9.96 -0.75
N SER A 163 10.25 9.30 -1.88
CA SER A 163 11.35 8.62 -2.58
C SER A 163 12.39 9.60 -3.12
N LEU A 164 11.97 10.78 -3.60
CA LEU A 164 12.89 11.82 -4.06
C LEU A 164 13.80 12.29 -2.94
N PHE A 165 13.23 12.57 -1.76
CA PHE A 165 13.99 12.99 -0.59
C PHE A 165 14.98 11.90 -0.15
N TYR A 166 14.51 10.67 0.06
CA TYR A 166 15.38 9.60 0.55
C TYR A 166 16.35 9.03 -0.51
N ALA A 167 16.15 9.34 -1.80
CA ALA A 167 17.13 9.02 -2.84
C ALA A 167 18.40 9.87 -2.70
N ASN A 168 18.27 11.12 -2.28
CA ASN A 168 19.39 12.00 -1.95
C ASN A 168 18.93 13.13 -1.02
N GLU A 169 19.04 12.91 0.28
CA GLU A 169 18.56 13.86 1.30
C GLU A 169 19.29 15.20 1.22
N MET A 170 20.53 15.23 0.72
CA MET A 170 21.36 16.43 0.63
C MET A 170 21.16 17.25 -0.65
N ASN A 171 20.25 16.84 -1.54
CA ASN A 171 19.98 17.59 -2.77
C ASN A 171 19.10 18.83 -2.49
N ARG A 172 19.78 19.94 -2.16
CA ARG A 172 19.14 21.23 -1.83
C ARG A 172 18.28 21.80 -2.96
N GLU A 173 18.55 21.46 -4.22
CA GLU A 173 17.76 21.92 -5.37
C GLU A 173 16.31 21.41 -5.29
N ASN A 174 16.10 20.26 -4.66
CA ASN A 174 14.77 19.66 -4.51
C ASN A 174 13.98 20.24 -3.32
N TYR A 175 14.60 20.94 -2.38
CA TYR A 175 13.96 21.33 -1.11
C TYR A 175 12.72 22.22 -1.33
N ALA A 176 12.82 23.21 -2.21
CA ALA A 176 11.69 24.09 -2.51
C ALA A 176 10.50 23.32 -3.11
N PHE A 177 10.78 22.36 -3.99
CA PHE A 177 9.76 21.47 -4.55
C PHE A 177 9.14 20.58 -3.46
N LEU A 178 9.95 19.96 -2.61
CA LEU A 178 9.48 19.07 -1.55
C LEU A 178 8.56 19.80 -0.56
N LEU A 179 8.93 21.00 -0.11
CA LEU A 179 8.10 21.79 0.81
C LEU A 179 6.76 22.18 0.18
N LYS A 180 6.77 22.58 -1.10
CA LYS A 180 5.54 22.92 -1.83
C LYS A 180 4.63 21.69 -2.02
N GLU A 181 5.20 20.53 -2.30
CA GLU A 181 4.42 19.29 -2.45
C GLU A 181 3.82 18.85 -1.10
N ILE A 182 4.55 19.01 0.02
CA ILE A 182 4.03 18.75 1.38
C ILE A 182 2.85 19.67 1.70
N GLU A 183 2.97 20.97 1.42
CA GLU A 183 1.90 21.94 1.63
C GLU A 183 0.66 21.57 0.82
N TYR A 184 0.84 21.21 -0.45
CA TYR A 184 -0.25 20.75 -1.32
C TYR A 184 -0.94 19.50 -0.76
N LEU A 185 -0.18 18.46 -0.39
CA LEU A 185 -0.73 17.21 0.14
C LEU A 185 -1.49 17.43 1.47
N ARG A 186 -0.99 18.31 2.35
CA ARG A 186 -1.73 18.74 3.55
C ARG A 186 -3.02 19.48 3.21
N GLY A 187 -2.99 20.36 2.21
CA GLY A 187 -4.18 21.05 1.70
C GLY A 187 -5.26 20.09 1.18
N MET A 188 -4.84 18.92 0.68
CA MET A 188 -5.73 17.82 0.26
C MET A 188 -6.14 16.87 1.40
N GLY A 189 -5.72 17.14 2.64
CA GLY A 189 -6.13 16.39 3.84
C GLY A 189 -5.16 15.29 4.28
N MET A 190 -3.99 15.12 3.64
CA MET A 190 -2.99 14.15 4.10
C MET A 190 -2.12 14.72 5.23
N ASN A 191 -2.00 14.00 6.33
CA ASN A 191 -1.16 14.38 7.47
C ASN A 191 -0.26 13.23 7.88
N GLU A 192 0.88 13.10 7.21
CA GLU A 192 1.86 12.04 7.46
C GLU A 192 3.02 12.53 8.34
N ASP A 193 3.46 11.68 9.27
CA ASP A 193 4.60 11.98 10.16
C ASP A 193 5.90 12.27 9.40
N SER A 194 6.04 11.68 8.21
CA SER A 194 7.19 11.88 7.32
C SER A 194 7.30 13.33 6.85
N PHE A 195 6.20 14.06 6.70
CA PHE A 195 6.23 15.48 6.34
C PHE A 195 6.99 16.31 7.37
N ASN A 196 6.65 16.14 8.65
CA ASN A 196 7.31 16.86 9.74
C ASN A 196 8.81 16.53 9.81
N LYS A 197 9.19 15.29 9.51
CA LYS A 197 10.60 14.85 9.50
C LYS A 197 11.39 15.51 8.36
N ILE A 198 10.81 15.53 7.16
CA ILE A 198 11.43 16.13 5.97
C ILE A 198 11.56 17.65 6.16
N GLU A 199 10.50 18.32 6.61
CA GLU A 199 10.53 19.76 6.89
C GLU A 199 11.56 20.12 7.96
N ALA A 200 11.62 19.35 9.05
CA ALA A 200 12.61 19.57 10.10
C ALA A 200 14.05 19.35 9.63
N PHE A 201 14.27 18.38 8.74
CA PHE A 201 15.58 18.15 8.13
C PHE A 201 15.98 19.32 7.22
N ILE A 202 15.10 19.71 6.30
CA ILE A 202 15.31 20.83 5.38
C ILE A 202 15.52 22.14 6.16
N GLY A 203 14.74 22.38 7.22
CA GLY A 203 14.87 23.57 8.06
C GLY A 203 16.21 23.63 8.80
N LYS A 204 16.81 22.49 9.17
CA LYS A 204 18.15 22.44 9.76
C LYS A 204 19.26 22.64 8.73
N GLU A 205 19.15 22.00 7.57
CA GLU A 205 20.15 22.05 6.50
C GLU A 205 20.13 23.38 5.72
N GLY A 206 18.96 24.02 5.58
CA GLY A 206 18.79 25.30 4.88
C GLY A 206 19.30 26.52 5.67
N LEU A 207 19.71 26.33 6.93
CA LEU A 207 20.30 27.37 7.78
C LEU A 207 21.84 27.43 7.67
N PHE A 208 22.47 26.57 6.87
CA PHE A 208 23.93 26.51 6.65
C PHE A 208 24.32 26.73 5.19
#